data_AF-A0A8H4LRL7-F1
#
_entry.id   AF-A0A8H4LRL7-F1
#
_cell.length_a   1.000
_cell.length_b   1.000
_cell.length_c   1.000
_cell.angle_alpha   90.00
_cell.angle_beta   90.00
_cell.angle_gamma   90.00
#
_symmetry.space_group_name_H-M   'P 1'
#
loop_
_entity.id
_entity.type
_entity.pdbx_description
1 polymer ?
#
loop_
_entity_poly.entity_id
_entity_poly.type
_entity_poly.pdbx_seq_one_letter_code
_entity_poly.pdbx_strand_id
1 'polypeptide(L)'
;MHIKYLFVNLLALAISVKAIPHADSPDAGLEARDEGSLYERGYDDCGKDAKYMYGGCTYKDGKCQCPHGQKPDQYGKCKCPDGQTLNKYGKCECPYGQKPDQYGKCKCPDGQTLNKYGKCVCPDGQVYKDGKCKCPDGQTLNKYGKCECPEGQYFKDGKCQCPDGQTLNKYGKCECPHGQTYNKWEKKCECPKGQTYKYGKCVCPGGQIYKDHKCQCPDGQVFKYGKCACPDGQEYNKHEKKCECPKGQVFKYGKCVCPDGQVYNKWEKKCECPKGQVFKYGKCTCPDGQVYNKHEKKCECPEGQVFKYGKCTCPDGQTYNKWEKKCECPKGQVFKHGKCVCPDGQVYNKWEKKCECPKGQVFKYGKCVCPDGQVYNKWEKKCECPKGQVFKYGKCVCPEGKVWDKHEKTCKCPDGQVEKYGKCVCPDGQNWNKWEKKCECPKGQVFKHGKCVCPDGQVYNKWAKKCECPKGQVFKYGKCVCPDGQVWKHGKCQCPDGQYYDRWSKKCKCPKGLDWNGKKCESKCGHDAEWRYGGCVCKKKGQVFNDHSKKCSCPKGYRWNDWKKECKKEGYGY
;
A
#
# COMPACT_ATOMS: atom_id res chain seq x y z
N MET A 1 -50.16 -21.00 -21.28
CA MET A 1 -51.57 -20.60 -21.15
C MET A 1 -51.71 -19.15 -21.59
N HIS A 2 -52.81 -18.84 -22.28
CA HIS A 2 -53.22 -17.56 -22.88
C HIS A 2 -52.47 -17.07 -24.14
N ILE A 3 -53.10 -16.46 -25.14
CA ILE A 3 -54.30 -16.74 -25.95
C ILE A 3 -54.26 -15.67 -27.05
N LYS A 4 -54.57 -16.08 -28.30
CA LYS A 4 -55.02 -15.26 -29.45
C LYS A 4 -54.12 -14.10 -29.90
N TYR A 5 -53.62 -14.16 -31.14
CA TYR A 5 -53.96 -13.17 -32.17
C TYR A 5 -53.71 -13.78 -33.56
N LEU A 6 -54.83 -14.02 -34.26
CA LEU A 6 -54.92 -14.31 -35.69
C LEU A 6 -54.54 -13.03 -36.47
N PHE A 7 -53.63 -13.15 -37.43
CA PHE A 7 -53.56 -12.24 -38.57
C PHE A 7 -53.41 -13.07 -39.85
N VAL A 8 -54.54 -13.20 -40.54
CA VAL A 8 -54.66 -13.65 -41.93
C VAL A 8 -54.51 -12.41 -42.81
N ASN A 9 -53.55 -12.43 -43.73
CA ASN A 9 -53.61 -11.66 -44.98
C ASN A 9 -52.53 -12.16 -45.93
N LEU A 10 -52.93 -12.98 -46.89
CA LEU A 10 -52.09 -13.44 -47.99
C LEU A 10 -52.75 -13.00 -49.30
N LEU A 11 -51.96 -12.28 -50.09
CA LEU A 11 -52.29 -11.67 -51.37
C LEU A 11 -52.65 -12.71 -52.45
N ALA A 12 -53.66 -12.32 -53.24
CA ALA A 12 -53.75 -12.37 -54.70
C ALA A 12 -53.17 -13.58 -55.47
N LEU A 13 -54.10 -14.36 -56.03
CA LEU A 13 -54.28 -14.68 -57.47
C LEU A 13 -53.04 -14.58 -58.40
N ALA A 14 -52.71 -15.71 -59.03
CA ALA A 14 -52.53 -15.81 -60.49
C ALA A 14 -52.35 -17.28 -60.92
N ILE A 15 -53.36 -17.91 -61.57
CA ILE A 15 -53.12 -18.96 -62.58
C ILE A 15 -54.15 -18.84 -63.72
N SER A 16 -53.58 -18.52 -64.87
CA SER A 16 -53.93 -18.70 -66.30
C SER A 16 -55.22 -19.39 -66.81
N VAL A 17 -55.84 -18.70 -67.78
CA VAL A 17 -56.17 -19.07 -69.19
C VAL A 17 -56.95 -20.37 -69.47
N LYS A 18 -58.19 -20.22 -69.96
CA LYS A 18 -58.70 -20.68 -71.27
C LYS A 18 -60.20 -20.42 -71.39
N ALA A 19 -60.63 -19.73 -72.45
CA ALA A 19 -62.01 -19.77 -72.93
C ALA A 19 -62.05 -19.59 -74.45
N ILE A 20 -62.73 -20.52 -75.13
CA ILE A 20 -63.30 -20.43 -76.48
C ILE A 20 -64.83 -20.66 -76.30
N PRO A 21 -65.70 -20.52 -77.32
CA PRO A 21 -66.57 -19.38 -77.61
C PRO A 21 -68.07 -19.70 -77.40
N HIS A 22 -68.97 -18.75 -77.71
CA HIS A 22 -70.32 -18.87 -78.31
C HIS A 22 -71.09 -17.56 -78.04
N ALA A 23 -71.58 -16.83 -79.05
CA ALA A 23 -72.65 -17.08 -80.03
C ALA A 23 -74.03 -16.63 -79.51
N ASP A 24 -74.86 -16.21 -80.47
CA ASP A 24 -76.29 -15.84 -80.45
C ASP A 24 -76.59 -14.33 -80.41
N SER A 25 -76.92 -13.67 -81.54
CA SER A 25 -78.16 -13.67 -82.37
C SER A 25 -79.05 -12.45 -82.03
N PRO A 26 -80.07 -12.03 -82.82
CA PRO A 26 -80.48 -12.44 -84.17
C PRO A 26 -80.91 -11.27 -85.13
N ASP A 27 -81.34 -11.70 -86.33
CA ASP A 27 -82.45 -11.17 -87.17
C ASP A 27 -82.27 -10.13 -88.32
N ALA A 28 -82.48 -10.69 -89.53
CA ALA A 28 -83.46 -10.32 -90.57
C ALA A 28 -83.20 -9.16 -91.56
N GLY A 29 -82.88 -9.55 -92.81
CA GLY A 29 -83.73 -9.40 -94.00
C GLY A 29 -83.84 -8.04 -94.73
N LEU A 30 -83.42 -7.99 -96.01
CA LEU A 30 -84.23 -7.65 -97.20
C LEU A 30 -83.38 -7.49 -98.48
N GLU A 31 -84.02 -7.80 -99.62
CA GLU A 31 -83.49 -8.04 -100.96
C GLU A 31 -83.23 -6.77 -101.81
N ALA A 32 -82.44 -6.89 -102.91
CA ALA A 32 -82.95 -6.86 -104.31
C ALA A 32 -81.96 -6.31 -105.38
N ARG A 33 -81.75 -7.13 -106.44
CA ARG A 33 -81.74 -6.80 -107.92
C ARG A 33 -80.59 -5.97 -108.50
N ASP A 34 -80.16 -6.08 -109.76
CA ASP A 34 -80.55 -6.84 -110.98
C ASP A 34 -79.37 -6.74 -112.00
N GLU A 35 -79.27 -7.65 -112.98
CA GLU A 35 -79.41 -7.35 -114.43
C GLU A 35 -78.76 -8.38 -115.36
N GLY A 36 -79.51 -8.73 -116.41
CA GLY A 36 -79.05 -9.48 -117.58
C GLY A 36 -79.62 -8.92 -118.89
N SER A 37 -78.76 -8.91 -119.91
CA SER A 37 -79.00 -9.17 -121.36
C SER A 37 -79.84 -8.20 -122.23
N LEU A 38 -79.25 -7.70 -123.35
CA LEU A 38 -79.51 -8.09 -124.77
C LEU A 38 -79.13 -7.01 -125.84
N TYR A 39 -78.48 -7.49 -126.93
CA TYR A 39 -78.54 -7.12 -128.37
C TYR A 39 -77.81 -5.92 -129.07
N GLU A 40 -76.89 -6.33 -129.99
CA GLU A 40 -76.51 -5.93 -131.37
C GLU A 40 -76.45 -4.50 -131.98
N ARG A 41 -75.42 -4.36 -132.86
CA ARG A 41 -75.33 -3.76 -134.23
C ARG A 41 -74.65 -2.37 -134.45
N GLY A 42 -73.46 -2.40 -135.11
CA GLY A 42 -73.11 -1.71 -136.38
C GLY A 42 -72.91 -0.17 -136.50
N TYR A 43 -71.65 0.23 -136.79
CA TYR A 43 -71.10 1.34 -137.63
C TYR A 43 -71.48 2.82 -137.43
N ASP A 44 -70.45 3.68 -137.50
CA ASP A 44 -70.46 5.09 -137.95
C ASP A 44 -71.65 5.97 -137.51
N ASP A 45 -71.67 6.38 -136.25
CA ASP A 45 -72.70 7.31 -135.74
C ASP A 45 -72.06 8.56 -135.10
N CYS A 46 -71.97 9.64 -135.88
CA CYS A 46 -72.06 10.97 -135.29
C CYS A 46 -73.46 11.07 -134.65
N GLY A 47 -73.55 11.47 -133.37
CA GLY A 47 -74.83 11.55 -132.65
C GLY A 47 -75.92 12.35 -133.40
N LYS A 48 -77.18 12.13 -133.02
CA LYS A 48 -78.41 12.43 -133.80
C LYS A 48 -78.56 13.87 -134.35
N ASP A 49 -77.76 14.84 -133.95
CA ASP A 49 -77.85 16.23 -134.45
C ASP A 49 -76.60 16.72 -135.24
N ALA A 50 -75.65 15.85 -135.60
CA ALA A 50 -74.47 16.18 -136.43
C ALA A 50 -74.52 15.59 -137.85
N LYS A 51 -73.86 16.28 -138.80
CA LYS A 51 -73.52 15.72 -140.11
C LYS A 51 -72.00 15.68 -140.32
N TYR A 52 -71.53 14.62 -140.97
CA TYR A 52 -70.13 14.45 -141.35
C TYR A 52 -69.85 15.19 -142.65
N MET A 53 -68.94 16.18 -142.65
CA MET A 53 -68.46 16.87 -143.85
C MET A 53 -66.98 17.27 -143.69
N TYR A 54 -66.20 17.17 -144.77
CA TYR A 54 -64.76 17.50 -144.82
C TYR A 54 -63.90 16.88 -143.70
N GLY A 55 -64.08 15.58 -143.44
CA GLY A 55 -63.20 14.82 -142.55
C GLY A 55 -63.48 14.94 -141.05
N GLY A 56 -64.64 15.49 -140.64
CA GLY A 56 -65.09 15.53 -139.24
C GLY A 56 -66.60 15.75 -139.06
N CYS A 57 -67.14 15.39 -137.87
CA CYS A 57 -68.55 15.64 -137.51
C CYS A 57 -68.74 17.12 -137.11
N THR A 58 -69.76 17.80 -137.67
CA THR A 58 -70.11 19.20 -137.31
C THR A 58 -71.61 19.34 -136.98
N TYR A 59 -71.94 20.14 -135.96
CA TYR A 59 -73.32 20.47 -135.53
C TYR A 59 -73.66 21.93 -135.89
N LYS A 60 -74.92 22.24 -136.18
CA LYS A 60 -75.42 23.64 -136.23
C LYS A 60 -75.13 24.27 -134.86
N ASP A 61 -74.53 25.47 -134.84
CA ASP A 61 -74.02 26.23 -133.66
C ASP A 61 -72.52 26.08 -133.27
N GLY A 62 -71.67 25.52 -134.15
CA GLY A 62 -70.29 26.00 -134.30
C GLY A 62 -69.31 25.86 -133.12
N LYS A 63 -69.45 24.88 -132.22
CA LYS A 63 -68.44 24.59 -131.17
C LYS A 63 -68.10 23.10 -131.09
N CYS A 64 -66.82 22.73 -131.30
CA CYS A 64 -66.33 21.36 -131.07
C CYS A 64 -66.27 21.04 -129.57
N GLN A 65 -66.95 19.99 -129.11
CA GLN A 65 -66.73 19.42 -127.78
C GLN A 65 -65.71 18.28 -127.85
N CYS A 66 -64.67 18.37 -127.03
CA CYS A 66 -63.66 17.32 -126.89
C CYS A 66 -64.12 16.26 -125.87
N PRO A 67 -64.00 14.96 -126.18
CA PRO A 67 -64.41 13.89 -125.27
C PRO A 67 -63.44 13.72 -124.08
N HIS A 68 -63.95 13.11 -123.01
CA HIS A 68 -63.17 12.60 -121.87
C HIS A 68 -62.26 13.63 -121.16
N GLY A 69 -62.71 14.88 -121.01
CA GLY A 69 -62.06 15.91 -120.20
C GLY A 69 -60.93 16.67 -120.89
N GLN A 70 -60.72 16.44 -122.19
CA GLN A 70 -59.79 17.20 -123.02
C GLN A 70 -60.39 18.57 -123.39
N LYS A 71 -59.53 19.56 -123.67
CA LYS A 71 -59.93 20.90 -124.13
C LYS A 71 -59.39 21.16 -125.54
N PRO A 72 -60.15 21.82 -126.44
CA PRO A 72 -59.63 22.24 -127.73
C PRO A 72 -58.48 23.23 -127.53
N ASP A 73 -57.40 23.07 -128.28
CA ASP A 73 -56.37 24.09 -128.42
C ASP A 73 -56.83 25.19 -129.39
N GLN A 74 -55.98 26.20 -129.58
CA GLN A 74 -56.25 27.35 -130.48
C GLN A 74 -56.45 26.96 -131.96
N TYR A 75 -56.15 25.70 -132.33
CA TYR A 75 -56.30 25.15 -133.68
C TYR A 75 -57.40 24.07 -133.74
N GLY A 76 -58.20 23.90 -132.69
CA GLY A 76 -59.32 22.97 -132.64
C GLY A 76 -58.95 21.50 -132.35
N LYS A 77 -57.70 21.20 -131.98
CA LYS A 77 -57.27 19.84 -131.57
C LYS A 77 -57.44 19.64 -130.08
N CYS A 78 -57.98 18.48 -129.67
CA CYS A 78 -58.19 18.15 -128.27
C CYS A 78 -56.87 17.78 -127.57
N LYS A 79 -56.58 18.43 -126.44
CA LYS A 79 -55.43 18.10 -125.56
C LYS A 79 -55.85 18.07 -124.09
N CYS A 80 -55.08 17.34 -123.28
CA CYS A 80 -55.32 17.33 -121.83
C CYS A 80 -54.90 18.66 -121.17
N PRO A 81 -55.56 19.06 -120.06
CA PRO A 81 -55.16 20.20 -119.25
C PRO A 81 -53.73 20.07 -118.68
N ASP A 82 -53.13 21.19 -118.29
CA ASP A 82 -51.71 21.31 -117.92
C ASP A 82 -51.21 20.20 -116.97
N GLY A 83 -50.21 19.45 -117.43
CA GLY A 83 -49.51 18.41 -116.67
C GLY A 83 -50.19 17.03 -116.66
N GLN A 84 -51.35 16.87 -117.31
CA GLN A 84 -52.03 15.57 -117.45
C GLN A 84 -51.69 14.89 -118.77
N THR A 85 -51.69 13.56 -118.77
CA THR A 85 -51.46 12.72 -119.95
C THR A 85 -52.66 11.81 -120.22
N LEU A 86 -52.91 11.46 -121.48
CA LEU A 86 -53.90 10.44 -121.81
C LEU A 86 -53.46 9.09 -121.24
N ASN A 87 -54.37 8.41 -120.53
CA ASN A 87 -54.19 7.01 -120.22
C ASN A 87 -54.62 6.11 -121.38
N LYS A 88 -54.41 4.79 -121.24
CA LYS A 88 -54.74 3.77 -122.25
C LYS A 88 -56.23 3.72 -122.66
N TYR A 89 -57.12 4.43 -121.96
CA TYR A 89 -58.56 4.53 -122.23
C TYR A 89 -58.98 5.90 -122.76
N GLY A 90 -58.04 6.79 -123.13
CA GLY A 90 -58.36 8.09 -123.72
C GLY A 90 -58.67 9.21 -122.73
N LYS A 91 -58.57 8.95 -121.41
CA LYS A 91 -58.91 9.91 -120.35
C LYS A 91 -57.66 10.62 -119.82
N CYS A 92 -57.76 11.92 -119.52
CA CYS A 92 -56.67 12.67 -118.90
C CYS A 92 -56.46 12.23 -117.44
N GLU A 93 -55.24 11.83 -117.10
CA GLU A 93 -54.82 11.55 -115.72
C GLU A 93 -53.47 12.19 -115.39
N CYS A 94 -53.21 12.39 -114.11
CA CYS A 94 -51.93 12.89 -113.62
C CYS A 94 -50.90 11.76 -113.53
N PRO A 95 -49.70 11.94 -114.08
CA PRO A 95 -48.68 10.89 -114.08
C PRO A 95 -48.04 10.68 -112.70
N TYR A 96 -47.53 9.47 -112.47
CA TYR A 96 -46.68 9.10 -111.33
C TYR A 96 -47.28 9.34 -109.92
N GLY A 97 -48.59 9.08 -109.77
CA GLY A 97 -49.29 9.09 -108.48
C GLY A 97 -49.69 10.47 -107.98
N GLN A 98 -49.54 11.50 -108.82
CA GLN A 98 -50.07 12.84 -108.57
C GLN A 98 -51.61 12.84 -108.71
N LYS A 99 -52.27 13.78 -108.04
CA LYS A 99 -53.72 14.02 -108.17
C LYS A 99 -53.99 15.45 -108.66
N PRO A 100 -55.04 15.68 -109.46
CA PRO A 100 -55.45 17.03 -109.81
C PRO A 100 -55.87 17.80 -108.54
N ASP A 101 -55.42 19.04 -108.41
CA ASP A 101 -55.96 19.97 -107.43
C ASP A 101 -57.33 20.53 -107.88
N GLN A 102 -57.93 21.40 -107.06
CA GLN A 102 -59.22 22.05 -107.36
C GLN A 102 -59.21 22.91 -108.65
N TYR A 103 -58.04 23.19 -109.22
CA TYR A 103 -57.84 23.93 -110.48
C TYR A 103 -57.40 23.03 -111.64
N GLY A 104 -57.32 21.70 -111.43
CA GLY A 104 -56.96 20.71 -112.43
C GLY A 104 -55.46 20.50 -112.65
N LYS A 105 -54.58 21.10 -111.83
CA LYS A 105 -53.12 20.92 -111.91
C LYS A 105 -52.67 19.71 -111.10
N CYS A 106 -51.76 18.93 -111.65
CA CYS A 106 -51.22 17.75 -110.97
C CYS A 106 -50.31 18.14 -109.80
N LYS A 107 -50.60 17.62 -108.60
CA LYS A 107 -49.78 17.79 -107.40
C LYS A 107 -49.67 16.47 -106.64
N CYS A 108 -48.57 16.29 -105.92
CA CYS A 108 -48.43 15.14 -105.02
C CYS A 108 -49.41 15.22 -103.84
N PRO A 109 -49.90 14.06 -103.33
CA PRO A 109 -50.71 13.99 -102.11
C PRO A 109 -50.00 14.61 -100.90
N ASP A 110 -50.77 15.00 -99.88
CA ASP A 110 -50.30 15.78 -98.72
C ASP A 110 -49.00 15.23 -98.10
N GLY A 111 -47.99 16.10 -98.04
CA GLY A 111 -46.68 15.84 -97.45
C GLY A 111 -45.67 15.13 -98.35
N GLN A 112 -46.07 14.67 -99.55
CA GLN A 112 -45.14 14.07 -100.52
C GLN A 112 -44.52 15.13 -101.45
N THR A 113 -43.30 14.88 -101.88
CA THR A 113 -42.55 15.68 -102.85
C THR A 113 -42.18 14.84 -104.06
N LEU A 114 -41.97 15.48 -105.22
CA LEU A 114 -41.47 14.79 -106.40
C LEU A 114 -39.99 14.48 -106.20
N ASN A 115 -39.61 13.20 -106.36
CA ASN A 115 -38.20 12.85 -106.46
C ASN A 115 -37.62 13.29 -107.83
N LYS A 116 -36.31 13.10 -108.03
CA LYS A 116 -35.61 13.38 -109.30
C LYS A 116 -36.15 12.62 -110.53
N TYR A 117 -37.04 11.65 -110.34
CA TYR A 117 -37.70 10.87 -111.39
C TYR A 117 -39.19 11.22 -111.56
N GLY A 118 -39.68 12.29 -110.91
CA GLY A 118 -41.06 12.74 -111.04
C GLY A 118 -42.10 11.88 -110.30
N LYS A 119 -41.69 11.01 -109.37
CA LYS A 119 -42.60 10.21 -108.54
C LYS A 119 -42.78 10.84 -107.17
N CYS A 120 -44.02 10.85 -106.66
CA CYS A 120 -44.30 11.33 -105.31
C CYS A 120 -43.71 10.38 -104.25
N VAL A 121 -42.87 10.94 -103.37
CA VAL A 121 -42.23 10.25 -102.25
C VAL A 121 -42.26 11.13 -101.00
N CYS A 122 -42.20 10.51 -99.82
CA CYS A 122 -42.06 11.26 -98.58
C CYS A 122 -40.61 11.74 -98.39
N PRO A 123 -40.40 12.98 -97.89
CA PRO A 123 -39.06 13.51 -97.64
C PRO A 123 -38.37 12.82 -96.43
N ASP A 124 -37.03 12.83 -96.46
CA ASP A 124 -36.14 12.55 -95.32
C ASP A 124 -36.44 11.28 -94.50
N GLY A 125 -36.71 10.17 -95.19
CA GLY A 125 -36.87 8.84 -94.59
C GLY A 125 -38.24 8.56 -93.97
N GLN A 126 -39.20 9.48 -94.14
CA GLN A 126 -40.59 9.28 -93.76
C GLN A 126 -41.27 8.23 -94.65
N VAL A 127 -42.29 7.56 -94.12
CA VAL A 127 -43.13 6.59 -94.81
C VAL A 127 -44.55 7.13 -94.96
N TYR A 128 -45.19 6.89 -96.11
CA TYR A 128 -46.57 7.30 -96.32
C TYR A 128 -47.52 6.27 -95.71
N LYS A 129 -48.17 6.63 -94.60
CA LYS A 129 -49.17 5.80 -93.89
C LYS A 129 -50.37 6.66 -93.50
N ASP A 130 -51.58 6.14 -93.63
CA ASP A 130 -52.86 6.82 -93.32
C ASP A 130 -53.03 8.17 -94.04
N GLY A 131 -52.59 8.26 -95.30
CA GLY A 131 -52.77 9.46 -96.12
C GLY A 131 -51.82 10.63 -95.80
N LYS A 132 -50.78 10.44 -94.96
CA LYS A 132 -49.75 11.46 -94.66
C LYS A 132 -48.36 10.83 -94.53
N CYS A 133 -47.31 11.63 -94.75
CA CYS A 133 -45.94 11.22 -94.43
C CYS A 133 -45.71 11.25 -92.92
N LYS A 134 -45.24 10.14 -92.35
CA LYS A 134 -44.93 9.97 -90.93
C LYS A 134 -43.57 9.27 -90.77
N CYS A 135 -42.89 9.48 -89.64
CA CYS A 135 -41.68 8.71 -89.35
C CYS A 135 -42.00 7.24 -89.06
N PRO A 136 -41.05 6.31 -89.31
CA PRO A 136 -41.14 4.92 -88.87
C PRO A 136 -41.42 4.81 -87.36
N ASP A 137 -42.04 3.71 -86.95
CA ASP A 137 -42.49 3.50 -85.56
C ASP A 137 -41.34 3.69 -84.55
N GLY A 138 -41.52 4.63 -83.63
CA GLY A 138 -40.56 4.97 -82.57
C GLY A 138 -39.60 6.12 -82.89
N GLN A 139 -39.55 6.61 -84.13
CA GLN A 139 -38.78 7.80 -84.51
C GLN A 139 -39.64 9.07 -84.48
N THR A 140 -39.01 10.22 -84.20
CA THR A 140 -39.64 11.54 -84.26
C THR A 140 -38.91 12.45 -85.25
N LEU A 141 -39.62 13.45 -85.78
CA LEU A 141 -38.99 14.49 -86.58
C LEU A 141 -38.06 15.33 -85.69
N ASN A 142 -36.81 15.45 -86.07
CA ASN A 142 -35.93 16.45 -85.46
C ASN A 142 -36.25 17.86 -86.00
N LYS A 143 -35.59 18.88 -85.44
CA LYS A 143 -35.74 20.29 -85.85
C LYS A 143 -35.41 20.59 -87.32
N TYR A 144 -34.84 19.63 -88.05
CA TYR A 144 -34.48 19.72 -89.46
C TYR A 144 -35.36 18.86 -90.37
N GLY A 145 -36.46 18.27 -89.86
CA GLY A 145 -37.39 17.51 -90.70
C GLY A 145 -37.05 16.03 -90.90
N LYS A 146 -35.94 15.55 -90.32
CA LYS A 146 -35.44 14.18 -90.48
C LYS A 146 -35.91 13.29 -89.34
N CYS A 147 -36.26 12.03 -89.65
CA CYS A 147 -36.62 11.05 -88.64
C CYS A 147 -35.39 10.57 -87.85
N GLU A 148 -35.42 10.73 -86.53
CA GLU A 148 -34.38 10.29 -85.59
C GLU A 148 -34.99 9.60 -84.37
N CYS A 149 -34.22 8.73 -83.72
CA CYS A 149 -34.64 8.12 -82.47
C CYS A 149 -34.57 9.13 -81.31
N PRO A 150 -35.42 8.98 -80.28
CA PRO A 150 -35.35 9.78 -79.06
C PRO A 150 -33.96 9.74 -78.41
N GLU A 151 -33.64 10.79 -77.67
CA GLU A 151 -32.31 11.02 -77.08
C GLU A 151 -31.79 9.79 -76.32
N GLY A 152 -30.60 9.30 -76.73
CA GLY A 152 -29.93 8.15 -76.12
C GLY A 152 -30.29 6.79 -76.70
N GLN A 153 -31.23 6.71 -77.65
CA GLN A 153 -31.59 5.48 -78.37
C GLN A 153 -30.91 5.43 -79.75
N TYR A 154 -30.75 4.22 -80.28
CA TYR A 154 -30.27 3.99 -81.64
C TYR A 154 -31.26 3.12 -82.42
N PHE A 155 -31.32 3.32 -83.74
CA PHE A 155 -32.22 2.56 -84.60
C PHE A 155 -31.57 1.25 -85.02
N LYS A 156 -32.16 0.11 -84.63
CA LYS A 156 -31.73 -1.23 -85.02
C LYS A 156 -32.94 -2.14 -85.18
N ASP A 157 -32.92 -3.02 -86.18
CA ASP A 157 -33.99 -3.98 -86.49
C ASP A 157 -35.39 -3.34 -86.62
N GLY A 158 -35.45 -2.13 -87.19
CA GLY A 158 -36.70 -1.42 -87.47
C GLY A 158 -37.34 -0.70 -86.28
N LYS A 159 -36.67 -0.62 -85.13
CA LYS A 159 -37.16 0.08 -83.91
C LYS A 159 -36.05 0.86 -83.21
N CYS A 160 -36.42 1.86 -82.42
CA CYS A 160 -35.48 2.55 -81.54
C CYS A 160 -35.25 1.72 -80.27
N GLN A 161 -33.98 1.44 -79.96
CA GLN A 161 -33.55 0.62 -78.82
C GLN A 161 -32.53 1.38 -77.97
N CYS A 162 -32.48 1.05 -76.68
CA CYS A 162 -31.45 1.56 -75.78
C CYS A 162 -30.13 0.78 -75.94
N PRO A 163 -28.97 1.40 -75.65
CA PRO A 163 -27.68 0.71 -75.57
C PRO A 163 -27.73 -0.53 -74.68
N ASP A 164 -26.92 -1.54 -75.00
CA ASP A 164 -26.91 -2.80 -74.27
C ASP A 164 -26.77 -2.59 -72.75
N GLY A 165 -27.70 -3.19 -72.00
CA GLY A 165 -27.76 -3.11 -70.54
C GLY A 165 -28.57 -1.93 -69.98
N GLN A 166 -29.03 -0.98 -70.80
CA GLN A 166 -29.94 0.09 -70.37
C GLN A 166 -31.41 -0.26 -70.66
N THR A 167 -32.31 0.24 -69.81
CA THR A 167 -33.76 0.10 -69.96
C THR A 167 -34.41 1.46 -70.13
N LEU A 168 -35.53 1.49 -70.87
CA LEU A 168 -36.33 2.70 -71.02
C LEU A 168 -37.07 3.01 -69.73
N ASN A 169 -36.91 4.21 -69.19
CA ASN A 169 -37.68 4.65 -68.04
C ASN A 169 -39.06 5.17 -68.43
N LYS A 170 -39.91 5.48 -67.44
CA LYS A 170 -41.27 6.00 -67.65
C LYS A 170 -41.35 7.32 -68.44
N TYR A 171 -40.21 7.99 -68.66
CA TYR A 171 -40.08 9.23 -69.43
C TYR A 171 -39.41 9.03 -70.79
N GLY A 172 -39.21 7.78 -71.24
CA GLY A 172 -38.64 7.49 -72.56
C GLY A 172 -37.12 7.69 -72.67
N LYS A 173 -36.41 7.81 -71.54
CA LYS A 173 -34.94 7.91 -71.51
C LYS A 173 -34.30 6.59 -71.13
N CYS A 174 -33.16 6.26 -71.74
CA CYS A 174 -32.40 5.08 -71.40
C CYS A 174 -31.65 5.29 -70.07
N GLU A 175 -31.89 4.41 -69.10
CA GLU A 175 -31.23 4.42 -67.79
C GLU A 175 -30.70 3.03 -67.44
N CYS A 176 -29.60 3.00 -66.70
CA CYS A 176 -29.06 1.74 -66.19
C CYS A 176 -29.90 1.24 -65.00
N PRO A 177 -30.21 -0.06 -64.95
CA PRO A 177 -31.06 -0.62 -63.91
C PRO A 177 -30.35 -0.65 -62.55
N HIS A 178 -31.14 -0.51 -61.49
CA HIS A 178 -30.74 -0.75 -60.09
C HIS A 178 -29.55 0.11 -59.59
N GLY A 179 -29.48 1.38 -60.01
CA GLY A 179 -28.51 2.36 -59.53
C GLY A 179 -27.11 2.22 -60.13
N GLN A 180 -26.97 1.45 -61.20
CA GLN A 180 -25.75 1.39 -61.99
C GLN A 180 -25.57 2.65 -62.83
N THR A 181 -24.34 2.95 -63.19
CA THR A 181 -23.97 4.05 -64.10
C THR A 181 -23.48 3.50 -65.43
N TYR A 182 -23.90 4.11 -66.53
CA TYR A 182 -23.45 3.67 -67.85
C TYR A 182 -22.03 4.16 -68.13
N ASN A 183 -21.11 3.20 -68.31
CA ASN A 183 -19.76 3.50 -68.75
C ASN A 183 -19.75 3.65 -70.28
N LYS A 184 -19.53 4.88 -70.77
CA LYS A 184 -19.48 5.18 -72.21
C LYS A 184 -18.30 4.50 -72.94
N TRP A 185 -17.20 4.25 -72.25
CA TRP A 185 -15.99 3.63 -72.82
C TRP A 185 -16.15 2.12 -72.97
N GLU A 186 -16.66 1.47 -71.93
CA GLU A 186 -16.87 0.02 -71.91
C GLU A 186 -18.23 -0.42 -72.44
N LYS A 187 -19.09 0.54 -72.81
CA LYS A 187 -20.45 0.34 -73.34
C LYS A 187 -21.30 -0.60 -72.47
N LYS A 188 -21.19 -0.50 -71.14
CA LYS A 188 -21.92 -1.34 -70.19
C LYS A 188 -22.36 -0.56 -68.95
N CYS A 189 -23.42 -1.04 -68.30
CA CYS A 189 -23.79 -0.57 -66.96
C CYS A 189 -22.88 -1.20 -65.91
N GLU A 190 -22.34 -0.38 -65.02
CA GLU A 190 -21.51 -0.84 -63.91
C GLU A 190 -21.85 -0.07 -62.63
N CYS A 191 -21.54 -0.66 -61.47
CA CYS A 191 -21.76 0.03 -60.21
C CYS A 191 -20.77 1.21 -60.05
N PRO A 192 -21.20 2.32 -59.43
CA PRO A 192 -20.31 3.41 -59.05
C PRO A 192 -19.06 2.92 -58.31
N LYS A 193 -17.93 3.61 -58.53
CA LYS A 193 -16.62 3.24 -57.95
C LYS A 193 -16.73 2.96 -56.45
N GLY A 194 -16.31 1.75 -56.05
CA GLY A 194 -16.31 1.28 -54.66
C GLY A 194 -17.54 0.46 -54.24
N GLN A 195 -18.57 0.37 -55.09
CA GLN A 195 -19.74 -0.50 -54.85
C GLN A 195 -19.59 -1.84 -55.59
N THR A 196 -20.27 -2.86 -55.08
CA THR A 196 -20.35 -4.20 -55.67
C THR A 196 -21.80 -4.54 -55.98
N TYR A 197 -22.07 -5.23 -57.09
CA TYR A 197 -23.42 -5.67 -57.44
C TYR A 197 -23.76 -6.94 -56.65
N LYS A 198 -24.70 -6.86 -55.71
CA LYS A 198 -25.21 -8.02 -54.95
C LYS A 198 -26.71 -7.90 -54.75
N TYR A 199 -27.43 -9.01 -54.88
CA TYR A 199 -28.89 -9.08 -54.70
C TYR A 199 -29.67 -8.06 -55.55
N GLY A 200 -29.26 -7.89 -56.82
CA GLY A 200 -29.97 -7.03 -57.77
C GLY A 200 -29.80 -5.52 -57.55
N LYS A 201 -28.82 -5.07 -56.75
CA LYS A 201 -28.52 -3.64 -56.56
C LYS A 201 -27.04 -3.40 -56.24
N CYS A 202 -26.57 -2.19 -56.50
CA CYS A 202 -25.22 -1.78 -56.09
C CYS A 202 -25.18 -1.55 -54.57
N VAL A 203 -24.29 -2.25 -53.87
CA VAL A 203 -24.10 -2.17 -52.41
C VAL A 203 -22.64 -1.93 -52.07
N CYS A 204 -22.39 -1.15 -51.03
CA CYS A 204 -21.04 -0.99 -50.51
C CYS A 204 -20.58 -2.26 -49.76
N PRO A 205 -19.31 -2.66 -49.90
CA PRO A 205 -18.77 -3.85 -49.25
C PRO A 205 -18.67 -3.67 -47.72
N GLY A 206 -18.72 -4.78 -46.97
CA GLY A 206 -18.38 -4.80 -45.55
C GLY A 206 -19.27 -3.96 -44.63
N GLY A 207 -20.54 -3.72 -44.99
CA GLY A 207 -21.48 -2.95 -44.17
C GLY A 207 -21.28 -1.44 -44.21
N GLN A 208 -20.48 -0.95 -45.16
CA GLN A 208 -20.35 0.47 -45.47
C GLN A 208 -21.66 1.03 -46.04
N ILE A 209 -21.86 2.32 -45.89
CA ILE A 209 -22.95 3.10 -46.48
C ILE A 209 -22.41 3.99 -47.60
N TYR A 210 -23.22 4.23 -48.63
CA TYR A 210 -22.85 5.15 -49.71
C TYR A 210 -23.33 6.56 -49.38
N LYS A 211 -22.38 7.46 -49.14
CA LYS A 211 -22.64 8.87 -48.79
C LYS A 211 -21.51 9.72 -49.40
N ASP A 212 -21.82 10.91 -49.93
CA ASP A 212 -20.86 11.80 -50.60
C ASP A 212 -20.08 11.12 -51.74
N HIS A 213 -20.79 10.34 -52.56
CA HIS A 213 -20.25 9.59 -53.70
C HIS A 213 -19.17 8.54 -53.36
N LYS A 214 -19.03 8.14 -52.07
CA LYS A 214 -18.04 7.15 -51.62
C LYS A 214 -18.66 6.15 -50.63
N CYS A 215 -18.12 4.94 -50.60
CA CYS A 215 -18.45 3.96 -49.57
C CYS A 215 -17.65 4.28 -48.30
N GLN A 216 -18.37 4.60 -47.22
CA GLN A 216 -17.80 4.95 -45.92
C GLN A 216 -18.51 4.18 -44.81
N CYS A 217 -17.85 3.96 -43.68
CA CYS A 217 -18.52 3.32 -42.55
C CYS A 217 -19.54 4.27 -41.90
N PRO A 218 -20.59 3.73 -41.26
CA PRO A 218 -21.50 4.52 -40.46
C PRO A 218 -20.74 5.37 -39.42
N ASP A 219 -21.33 6.50 -39.03
CA ASP A 219 -20.72 7.44 -38.09
C ASP A 219 -20.24 6.72 -36.81
N GLY A 220 -18.95 6.92 -36.47
CA GLY A 220 -18.29 6.29 -35.33
C GLY A 220 -17.67 4.91 -35.58
N GLN A 221 -17.87 4.29 -36.74
CA GLN A 221 -17.23 3.02 -37.11
C GLN A 221 -16.05 3.20 -38.06
N VAL A 222 -15.09 2.28 -38.00
CA VAL A 222 -13.92 2.24 -38.87
C VAL A 222 -13.91 0.95 -39.69
N PHE A 223 -13.38 1.01 -40.92
CA PHE A 223 -13.26 -0.17 -41.77
C PHE A 223 -12.01 -0.96 -41.35
N LYS A 224 -12.20 -2.11 -40.68
CA LYS A 224 -11.12 -3.01 -40.25
C LYS A 224 -11.45 -4.44 -40.69
N TYR A 225 -10.46 -5.13 -41.28
CA TYR A 225 -10.60 -6.53 -41.74
C TYR A 225 -11.81 -6.78 -42.66
N GLY A 226 -12.07 -5.87 -43.61
CA GLY A 226 -13.13 -6.04 -44.61
C GLY A 226 -14.56 -5.79 -44.11
N LYS A 227 -14.74 -5.23 -42.90
CA LYS A 227 -16.04 -4.85 -42.34
C LYS A 227 -15.96 -3.56 -41.51
N CYS A 228 -17.07 -2.83 -41.43
CA CYS A 228 -17.21 -1.73 -40.48
C CYS A 228 -17.33 -2.29 -39.06
N ALA A 229 -16.45 -1.82 -38.19
CA ALA A 229 -16.39 -2.22 -36.79
C ALA A 229 -16.11 -0.99 -35.91
N CYS A 230 -16.53 -1.05 -34.65
CA CYS A 230 -16.22 -0.01 -33.71
C CYS A 230 -14.72 0.01 -33.36
N PRO A 231 -14.13 1.20 -33.19
CA PRO A 231 -12.72 1.33 -32.85
C PRO A 231 -12.41 0.82 -31.43
N ASP A 232 -11.24 0.21 -31.29
CA ASP A 232 -10.50 0.01 -30.03
C ASP A 232 -11.32 -0.47 -28.81
N GLY A 233 -12.04 -1.58 -29.02
CA GLY A 233 -12.75 -2.32 -27.97
C GLY A 233 -14.13 -1.79 -27.63
N GLN A 234 -14.62 -0.79 -28.36
CA GLN A 234 -16.00 -0.31 -28.26
C GLN A 234 -16.99 -1.33 -28.86
N GLU A 235 -18.19 -1.38 -28.29
CA GLU A 235 -19.31 -2.18 -28.79
C GLU A 235 -20.31 -1.26 -29.51
N TYR A 236 -20.91 -1.75 -30.59
CA TYR A 236 -21.92 -0.99 -31.32
C TYR A 236 -23.26 -1.09 -30.60
N ASN A 237 -23.71 0.02 -30.03
CA ASN A 237 -25.05 0.12 -29.46
C ASN A 237 -26.07 0.24 -30.59
N LYS A 238 -26.82 -0.84 -30.85
CA LYS A 238 -27.86 -0.87 -31.91
C LYS A 238 -29.01 0.12 -31.66
N HIS A 239 -29.30 0.44 -30.40
CA HIS A 239 -30.40 1.33 -30.03
C HIS A 239 -30.02 2.79 -30.27
N GLU A 240 -28.82 3.18 -29.82
CA GLU A 240 -28.33 4.57 -29.94
C GLU A 240 -27.55 4.82 -31.23
N LYS A 241 -27.35 3.78 -32.06
CA LYS A 241 -26.64 3.82 -33.35
C LYS A 241 -25.23 4.44 -33.26
N LYS A 242 -24.53 4.20 -32.16
CA LYS A 242 -23.15 4.69 -31.92
C LYS A 242 -22.27 3.62 -31.29
N CYS A 243 -20.97 3.79 -31.43
CA CYS A 243 -19.97 2.96 -30.75
C CYS A 243 -19.73 3.50 -29.33
N GLU A 244 -19.82 2.62 -28.35
CA GLU A 244 -19.69 2.97 -26.93
C GLU A 244 -18.77 1.97 -26.23
N CYS A 245 -18.13 2.40 -25.15
CA CYS A 245 -17.37 1.45 -24.34
C CYS A 245 -18.31 0.51 -23.58
N PRO A 246 -17.89 -0.75 -23.34
CA PRO A 246 -18.60 -1.68 -22.48
C PRO A 246 -18.98 -1.04 -21.14
N LYS A 247 -20.10 -1.49 -20.56
CA LYS A 247 -20.70 -0.91 -19.35
C LYS A 247 -19.66 -0.75 -18.22
N GLY A 248 -19.46 0.48 -17.77
CA GLY A 248 -18.50 0.83 -16.71
C GLY A 248 -17.10 1.26 -17.18
N GLN A 249 -16.80 1.16 -18.48
CA GLN A 249 -15.56 1.68 -19.06
C GLN A 249 -15.75 3.07 -19.66
N VAL A 250 -14.65 3.83 -19.72
CA VAL A 250 -14.59 5.15 -20.36
C VAL A 250 -13.59 5.14 -21.51
N PHE A 251 -13.85 5.90 -22.57
CA PHE A 251 -12.92 6.03 -23.68
C PHE A 251 -11.83 7.06 -23.35
N LYS A 252 -10.59 6.61 -23.15
CA LYS A 252 -9.43 7.49 -22.91
C LYS A 252 -8.23 7.01 -23.71
N TYR A 253 -7.48 7.94 -24.30
CA TYR A 253 -6.28 7.65 -25.10
C TYR A 253 -6.53 6.63 -26.24
N GLY A 254 -7.67 6.72 -26.92
CA GLY A 254 -7.98 5.87 -28.08
C GLY A 254 -8.33 4.42 -27.74
N LYS A 255 -8.69 4.09 -26.48
CA LYS A 255 -9.16 2.76 -26.09
C LYS A 255 -10.13 2.82 -24.92
N CYS A 256 -10.98 1.80 -24.78
CA CYS A 256 -11.82 1.66 -23.60
C CYS A 256 -10.99 1.21 -22.39
N VAL A 257 -11.02 2.00 -21.32
CA VAL A 257 -10.32 1.71 -20.07
C VAL A 257 -11.28 1.81 -18.90
N CYS A 258 -11.06 1.01 -17.86
CA CYS A 258 -11.78 1.17 -16.62
C CYS A 258 -11.28 2.44 -15.88
N PRO A 259 -12.19 3.22 -15.28
CA PRO A 259 -11.83 4.41 -14.54
C PRO A 259 -11.04 4.07 -13.27
N ASP A 260 -10.21 5.02 -12.84
CA ASP A 260 -9.61 5.09 -11.50
C ASP A 260 -8.85 3.84 -11.02
N GLY A 261 -8.15 3.20 -11.95
CA GLY A 261 -7.26 2.06 -11.68
C GLY A 261 -7.97 0.71 -11.54
N GLN A 262 -9.26 0.65 -11.84
CA GLN A 262 -10.01 -0.60 -11.93
C GLN A 262 -9.52 -1.44 -13.11
N VAL A 263 -9.74 -2.76 -13.04
CA VAL A 263 -9.48 -3.72 -14.10
C VAL A 263 -10.80 -4.27 -14.63
N TYR A 264 -10.86 -4.50 -15.94
CA TYR A 264 -12.07 -5.04 -16.55
C TYR A 264 -12.11 -6.55 -16.39
N ASN A 265 -13.10 -7.06 -15.66
CA ASN A 265 -13.37 -8.47 -15.58
C ASN A 265 -14.18 -8.89 -16.82
N LYS A 266 -13.56 -9.69 -17.70
CA LYS A 266 -14.20 -10.21 -18.92
C LYS A 266 -15.34 -11.17 -18.65
N TRP A 267 -15.31 -11.90 -17.53
CA TRP A 267 -16.34 -12.88 -17.16
C TRP A 267 -17.58 -12.19 -16.61
N GLU A 268 -17.39 -11.24 -15.69
CA GLU A 268 -18.47 -10.49 -15.04
C GLU A 268 -18.90 -9.25 -15.82
N LYS A 269 -18.19 -8.92 -16.91
CA LYS A 269 -18.44 -7.76 -17.79
C LYS A 269 -18.55 -6.44 -17.03
N LYS A 270 -17.69 -6.25 -16.03
CA LYS A 270 -17.67 -5.04 -15.18
C LYS A 270 -16.25 -4.62 -14.83
N CYS A 271 -16.08 -3.34 -14.52
CA CYS A 271 -14.85 -2.84 -13.93
C CYS A 271 -14.86 -3.10 -12.42
N GLU A 272 -13.80 -3.70 -11.91
CA GLU A 272 -13.62 -4.00 -10.50
C GLU A 272 -12.20 -3.69 -10.04
N CYS A 273 -12.00 -3.51 -8.74
CA CYS A 273 -10.65 -3.30 -8.24
C CYS A 273 -9.82 -4.58 -8.32
N PRO A 274 -8.51 -4.47 -8.61
CA PRO A 274 -7.58 -5.58 -8.50
C PRO A 274 -7.73 -6.36 -7.18
N LYS A 275 -7.48 -7.68 -7.21
CA LYS A 275 -7.60 -8.54 -6.03
C LYS A 275 -6.89 -7.92 -4.81
N GLY A 276 -7.64 -7.80 -3.70
CA GLY A 276 -7.16 -7.23 -2.44
C GLY A 276 -7.36 -5.72 -2.28
N GLN A 277 -7.79 -5.00 -3.31
CA GLN A 277 -8.12 -3.57 -3.23
C GLN A 277 -9.62 -3.33 -3.06
N VAL A 278 -9.95 -2.21 -2.42
CA VAL A 278 -11.31 -1.71 -2.24
C VAL A 278 -11.49 -0.37 -2.94
N PHE A 279 -12.67 -0.14 -3.51
CA PHE A 279 -13.01 1.13 -4.14
C PHE A 279 -13.43 2.14 -3.07
N LYS A 280 -12.60 3.16 -2.82
CA LYS A 280 -12.88 4.24 -1.85
C LYS A 280 -12.51 5.59 -2.47
N TYR A 281 -13.36 6.60 -2.28
CA TYR A 281 -13.17 7.96 -2.80
C TYR A 281 -12.86 8.02 -4.31
N GLY A 282 -13.55 7.21 -5.10
CA GLY A 282 -13.39 7.24 -6.55
C GLY A 282 -12.06 6.66 -7.05
N LYS A 283 -11.36 5.82 -6.28
CA LYS A 283 -10.17 5.07 -6.75
C LYS A 283 -9.99 3.75 -6.03
N CYS A 284 -9.31 2.80 -6.69
CA CYS A 284 -8.91 1.56 -6.03
C CYS A 284 -7.77 1.82 -5.03
N THR A 285 -8.00 1.46 -3.77
CA THR A 285 -7.03 1.64 -2.68
C THR A 285 -6.87 0.33 -1.92
N CYS A 286 -5.67 0.09 -1.39
CA CYS A 286 -5.47 -1.03 -0.49
C CYS A 286 -6.06 -0.70 0.89
N PRO A 287 -6.70 -1.69 1.54
CA PRO A 287 -7.29 -1.51 2.86
C PRO A 287 -6.21 -1.27 3.93
N ASP A 288 -6.59 -0.51 4.95
CA ASP A 288 -5.91 -0.42 6.25
C ASP A 288 -4.40 -0.14 6.23
N GLY A 289 -4.00 0.78 5.34
CA GLY A 289 -2.63 1.31 5.26
C GLY A 289 -1.66 0.44 4.46
N GLN A 290 -2.14 -0.64 3.83
CA GLN A 290 -1.37 -1.43 2.89
C GLN A 290 -1.06 -0.61 1.62
N VAL A 291 0.03 -0.98 0.95
CA VAL A 291 0.46 -0.44 -0.35
C VAL A 291 0.32 -1.52 -1.42
N TYR A 292 -0.07 -1.12 -2.63
CA TYR A 292 -0.25 -2.06 -3.72
C TYR A 292 1.09 -2.33 -4.41
N ASN A 293 1.57 -3.56 -4.29
CA ASN A 293 2.73 -4.01 -5.05
C ASN A 293 2.29 -4.34 -6.48
N LYS A 294 2.75 -3.53 -7.45
CA LYS A 294 2.44 -3.73 -8.88
C LYS A 294 3.07 -4.99 -9.46
N HIS A 295 4.22 -5.42 -8.93
CA HIS A 295 4.95 -6.61 -9.42
C HIS A 295 4.24 -7.88 -8.95
N GLU A 296 3.90 -7.95 -7.67
CA GLU A 296 3.23 -9.11 -7.06
C GLU A 296 1.70 -9.06 -7.17
N LYS A 297 1.14 -7.97 -7.70
CA LYS A 297 -0.29 -7.72 -7.91
C LYS A 297 -1.15 -7.90 -6.65
N LYS A 298 -0.60 -7.60 -5.47
CA LYS A 298 -1.27 -7.74 -4.17
C LYS A 298 -1.05 -6.52 -3.28
N CYS A 299 -1.94 -6.33 -2.32
CA CYS A 299 -1.74 -5.35 -1.25
C CYS A 299 -0.88 -5.97 -0.16
N GLU A 300 0.15 -5.24 0.25
CA GLU A 300 1.08 -5.66 1.30
C GLU A 300 1.42 -4.49 2.22
N CYS A 301 1.91 -4.79 3.42
CA CYS A 301 2.33 -3.73 4.32
C CYS A 301 3.64 -3.09 3.83
N PRO A 302 3.81 -1.77 4.04
CA PRO A 302 5.08 -1.09 3.80
C PRO A 302 6.26 -1.83 4.44
N GLU A 303 7.43 -1.72 3.82
CA GLU A 303 8.64 -2.42 4.24
C GLU A 303 8.92 -2.22 5.75
N GLY A 304 9.13 -3.34 6.46
CA GLY A 304 9.32 -3.36 7.91
C GLY A 304 8.04 -3.39 8.76
N GLN A 305 6.84 -3.26 8.18
CA GLN A 305 5.56 -3.41 8.88
C GLN A 305 4.96 -4.80 8.72
N VAL A 306 4.17 -5.22 9.71
CA VAL A 306 3.42 -6.48 9.70
C VAL A 306 1.92 -6.19 9.76
N PHE A 307 1.10 -7.04 9.12
CA PHE A 307 -0.35 -6.92 9.18
C PHE A 307 -0.87 -7.59 10.46
N LYS A 308 -1.33 -6.81 11.43
CA LYS A 308 -1.91 -7.31 12.69
C LYS A 308 -3.22 -6.57 13.00
N TYR A 309 -4.24 -7.32 13.43
CA TYR A 309 -5.57 -6.78 13.79
C TYR A 309 -6.20 -5.90 12.69
N GLY A 310 -6.06 -6.30 11.43
CA GLY A 310 -6.68 -5.57 10.32
C GLY A 310 -6.01 -4.24 9.97
N LYS A 311 -4.76 -3.98 10.38
CA LYS A 311 -3.98 -2.81 9.94
C LYS A 311 -2.49 -3.10 9.89
N CYS A 312 -1.75 -2.36 9.06
CA CYS A 312 -0.30 -2.43 9.07
C CYS A 312 0.28 -1.74 10.31
N THR A 313 1.04 -2.46 11.12
CA THR A 313 1.71 -1.93 12.32
C THR A 313 3.18 -2.31 12.32
N CYS A 314 4.02 -1.45 12.89
CA CYS A 314 5.41 -1.82 13.13
C CYS A 314 5.49 -2.90 14.24
N PRO A 315 6.42 -3.84 14.12
CA PRO A 315 6.63 -4.88 15.13
C PRO A 315 7.13 -4.30 16.46
N ASP A 316 6.74 -4.97 17.55
CA ASP A 316 7.35 -4.85 18.88
C ASP A 316 7.51 -3.43 19.45
N GLY A 317 6.49 -2.59 19.23
CA GLY A 317 6.38 -1.26 19.83
C GLY A 317 7.16 -0.16 19.08
N GLN A 318 7.73 -0.48 17.91
CA GLN A 318 8.31 0.51 17.02
C GLN A 318 7.22 1.44 16.44
N THR A 319 7.62 2.65 16.09
CA THR A 319 6.78 3.64 15.39
C THR A 319 7.23 3.77 13.95
N TYR A 320 6.27 3.90 13.03
CA TYR A 320 6.59 4.09 11.62
C TYR A 320 6.95 5.54 11.34
N ASN A 321 8.18 5.77 10.93
CA ASN A 321 8.61 7.06 10.41
C ASN A 321 8.16 7.20 8.96
N LYS A 322 7.19 8.09 8.71
CA LYS A 322 6.65 8.33 7.36
C LYS A 322 7.67 8.98 6.40
N TRP A 323 8.63 9.74 6.92
CA TRP A 323 9.64 10.43 6.12
C TRP A 323 10.73 9.47 5.67
N GLU A 324 11.23 8.66 6.59
CA GLU A 324 12.29 7.68 6.32
C GLU A 324 11.77 6.33 5.84
N LYS A 325 10.43 6.16 5.78
CA LYS A 325 9.73 4.94 5.35
C LYS A 325 10.21 3.67 6.07
N LYS A 326 10.53 3.79 7.37
CA LYS A 326 11.05 2.69 8.19
C LYS A 326 10.41 2.66 9.56
N CYS A 327 10.35 1.47 10.15
CA CYS A 327 9.99 1.32 11.56
C CYS A 327 11.21 1.62 12.44
N GLU A 328 11.05 2.49 13.43
CA GLU A 328 12.10 2.89 14.35
C GLU A 328 11.57 2.94 15.79
N CYS A 329 12.46 2.79 16.76
CA CYS A 329 12.04 2.92 18.15
C CYS A 329 11.70 4.38 18.50
N PRO A 330 10.71 4.60 19.39
CA PRO A 330 10.40 5.92 19.92
C PRO A 330 11.65 6.66 20.42
N LYS A 331 11.66 7.99 20.31
CA LYS A 331 12.80 8.84 20.71
C LYS A 331 13.36 8.43 22.07
N GLY A 332 14.66 8.14 22.10
CA GLY A 332 15.40 7.74 23.31
C GLY A 332 15.43 6.23 23.59
N GLN A 333 14.71 5.41 22.83
CA GLN A 333 14.76 3.95 22.93
C GLN A 333 15.67 3.33 21.87
N VAL A 334 16.23 2.17 22.18
CA VAL A 334 17.05 1.35 21.27
C VAL A 334 16.38 0.01 21.05
N PHE A 335 16.53 -0.56 19.85
CA PHE A 335 16.00 -1.89 19.54
C PHE A 335 17.00 -2.96 20.00
N LYS A 336 16.63 -3.73 21.04
CA LYS A 336 17.44 -4.86 21.55
C LYS A 336 16.54 -6.07 21.79
N HIS A 337 17.02 -7.26 21.44
CA HIS A 337 16.29 -8.53 21.60
C HIS A 337 14.86 -8.51 21.03
N GLY A 338 14.66 -7.88 19.88
CA GLY A 338 13.36 -7.84 19.22
C GLY A 338 12.34 -6.89 19.85
N LYS A 339 12.72 -6.00 20.77
CA LYS A 339 11.81 -4.99 21.37
C LYS A 339 12.49 -3.64 21.54
N CYS A 340 11.71 -2.55 21.50
CA CYS A 340 12.22 -1.24 21.88
C CYS A 340 12.35 -1.13 23.40
N VAL A 341 13.57 -0.87 23.86
CA VAL A 341 13.91 -0.75 25.28
C VAL A 341 14.68 0.53 25.53
N CYS A 342 14.52 1.11 26.72
CA CYS A 342 15.33 2.25 27.12
C CYS A 342 16.76 1.80 27.45
N PRO A 343 17.79 2.57 27.05
CA PRO A 343 19.18 2.25 27.32
C PRO A 343 19.52 2.37 28.81
N ASP A 344 20.52 1.59 29.23
CA ASP A 344 21.25 1.75 30.49
C ASP A 344 20.42 1.86 31.78
N GLY A 345 19.35 1.05 31.84
CA GLY A 345 18.50 0.90 33.03
C GLY A 345 17.45 1.99 33.21
N GLN A 346 17.29 2.87 32.22
CA GLN A 346 16.20 3.84 32.18
C GLN A 346 14.85 3.14 31.98
N VAL A 347 13.79 3.79 32.44
CA VAL A 347 12.41 3.36 32.26
C VAL A 347 11.69 4.33 31.32
N TYR A 348 10.83 3.80 30.45
CA TYR A 348 10.08 4.63 29.52
C TYR A 348 8.87 5.23 30.21
N ASN A 349 8.84 6.55 30.32
CA ASN A 349 7.66 7.28 30.77
C ASN A 349 6.68 7.43 29.60
N LYS A 350 5.52 6.76 29.71
CA LYS A 350 4.46 6.80 28.68
C LYS A 350 3.80 8.18 28.54
N TRP A 351 3.74 8.97 29.61
CA TRP A 351 3.11 10.28 29.62
C TRP A 351 4.02 11.33 28.98
N GLU A 352 5.30 11.35 29.37
CA GLU A 352 6.29 12.29 28.84
C GLU A 352 6.97 11.82 27.55
N LYS A 353 6.67 10.59 27.10
CA LYS A 353 7.20 9.95 25.88
C LYS A 353 8.74 9.98 25.80
N LYS A 354 9.41 9.77 26.94
CA LYS A 354 10.88 9.78 27.04
C LYS A 354 11.38 8.70 27.99
N CYS A 355 12.63 8.28 27.79
CA CYS A 355 13.33 7.44 28.76
C CYS A 355 13.88 8.30 29.89
N GLU A 356 13.62 7.91 31.13
CA GLU A 356 14.08 8.59 32.33
C GLU A 356 14.58 7.61 33.36
N CYS A 357 15.40 8.08 34.30
CA CYS A 357 15.87 7.21 35.37
C CYS A 357 14.74 6.92 36.37
N PRO A 358 14.71 5.70 36.94
CA PRO A 358 13.81 5.35 38.03
C PRO A 358 13.84 6.39 39.17
N LYS A 359 12.71 6.54 39.86
CA LYS A 359 12.49 7.59 40.86
C LYS A 359 13.63 7.62 41.89
N GLY A 360 14.29 8.77 42.02
CA GLY A 360 15.42 8.99 42.94
C GLY A 360 16.81 8.73 42.35
N GLN A 361 16.92 8.20 41.12
CA GLN A 361 18.19 8.05 40.41
C GLN A 361 18.46 9.22 39.46
N VAL A 362 19.74 9.48 39.22
CA VAL A 362 20.23 10.48 38.27
C VAL A 362 21.02 9.80 37.16
N PHE A 363 20.93 10.31 35.93
CA PHE A 363 21.71 9.79 34.82
C PHE A 363 23.12 10.39 34.85
N LYS A 364 24.13 9.58 35.18
CA LYS A 364 25.56 9.99 35.17
C LYS A 364 26.41 8.90 34.54
N TYR A 365 27.38 9.30 33.72
CA TYR A 365 28.30 8.37 33.02
C TYR A 365 27.60 7.29 32.20
N GLY A 366 26.51 7.64 31.50
CA GLY A 366 25.79 6.72 30.63
C GLY A 366 24.97 5.65 31.36
N LYS A 367 24.66 5.81 32.66
CA LYS A 367 23.80 4.88 33.41
C LYS A 367 23.03 5.58 34.52
N CYS A 368 21.89 5.03 34.91
CA CYS A 368 21.15 5.50 36.08
C CYS A 368 21.86 5.07 37.37
N VAL A 369 22.25 6.05 38.19
CA VAL A 369 22.93 5.85 39.47
C VAL A 369 22.20 6.58 40.58
N CYS A 370 22.24 6.04 41.79
CA CYS A 370 21.75 6.74 42.96
C CYS A 370 22.73 7.85 43.36
N PRO A 371 22.24 9.04 43.73
CA PRO A 371 23.08 10.16 44.15
C PRO A 371 23.72 9.89 45.51
N ASP A 372 24.86 10.55 45.75
CA ASP A 372 25.46 10.75 47.07
C ASP A 372 25.71 9.49 47.92
N GLY A 373 26.10 8.40 47.25
CA GLY A 373 26.49 7.13 47.87
C GLY A 373 25.31 6.25 48.29
N GLN A 374 24.09 6.62 47.92
CA GLN A 374 22.92 5.77 48.09
C GLN A 374 22.98 4.53 47.18
N VAL A 375 22.31 3.47 47.58
CA VAL A 375 22.14 2.23 46.81
C VAL A 375 20.69 2.08 46.38
N TYR A 376 20.48 1.54 45.18
CA TYR A 376 19.12 1.35 44.67
C TYR A 376 18.52 0.06 45.22
N ASN A 377 17.46 0.20 46.00
CA ASN A 377 16.66 -0.93 46.45
C ASN A 377 15.70 -1.36 45.33
N LYS A 378 15.92 -2.55 44.77
CA LYS A 378 15.09 -3.11 43.69
C LYS A 378 13.67 -3.44 44.14
N TRP A 379 13.46 -3.80 45.40
CA TRP A 379 12.15 -4.16 45.95
C TRP A 379 11.29 -2.92 46.21
N GLU A 380 11.87 -1.92 46.87
CA GLU A 380 11.18 -0.67 47.21
C GLU A 380 11.24 0.38 46.09
N LYS A 381 11.98 0.10 45.00
CA LYS A 381 12.16 0.96 43.81
C LYS A 381 12.58 2.38 44.14
N LYS A 382 13.47 2.53 45.13
CA LYS A 382 14.00 3.83 45.58
C LYS A 382 15.48 3.75 45.92
N CYS A 383 16.16 4.88 45.88
CA CYS A 383 17.51 5.01 46.42
C CYS A 383 17.44 5.18 47.94
N GLU A 384 18.26 4.40 48.66
CA GLU A 384 18.35 4.45 50.11
C GLU A 384 19.80 4.33 50.57
N CYS A 385 20.09 4.74 51.81
CA CYS A 385 21.44 4.58 52.32
C CYS A 385 21.76 3.10 52.59
N PRO A 386 23.01 2.69 52.36
CA PRO A 386 23.50 1.37 52.74
C PRO A 386 23.16 1.01 54.20
N LYS A 387 23.04 -0.29 54.48
CA LYS A 387 22.60 -0.80 55.78
C LYS A 387 23.41 -0.17 56.93
N GLY A 388 22.70 0.45 57.87
CA GLY A 388 23.28 1.09 59.04
C GLY A 388 23.72 2.55 58.85
N GLN A 389 23.68 3.10 57.64
CA GLN A 389 23.89 4.54 57.37
C GLN A 389 22.59 5.33 57.40
N VAL A 390 22.71 6.61 57.70
CA VAL A 390 21.62 7.59 57.67
C VAL A 390 21.94 8.69 56.66
N PHE A 391 20.92 9.23 55.99
CA PHE A 391 21.10 10.34 55.07
C PHE A 391 21.13 11.65 55.84
N LYS A 392 22.29 12.31 55.92
CA LYS A 392 22.46 13.63 56.55
C LYS A 392 23.30 14.53 55.64
N TYR A 393 22.94 15.81 55.55
CA TYR A 393 23.65 16.82 54.74
C TYR A 393 23.88 16.39 53.28
N GLY A 394 22.90 15.73 52.68
CA GLY A 394 22.98 15.31 51.28
C GLY A 394 23.92 14.14 51.01
N LYS A 395 24.38 13.38 52.02
CA LYS A 395 25.21 12.17 51.84
C LYS A 395 24.85 11.07 52.84
N CYS A 396 25.11 9.82 52.48
CA CYS A 396 25.01 8.70 53.42
C CYS A 396 26.20 8.70 54.38
N VAL A 397 25.92 8.81 55.68
CA VAL A 397 26.93 8.85 56.75
C VAL A 397 26.59 7.85 57.84
N CYS A 398 27.59 7.36 58.55
CA CYS A 398 27.34 6.50 59.71
C CYS A 398 26.73 7.31 60.87
N PRO A 399 25.86 6.68 61.68
CA PRO A 399 25.37 7.24 62.92
C PRO A 399 26.53 7.67 63.84
N GLU A 400 26.24 8.61 64.74
CA GLU A 400 27.25 9.18 65.64
C GLU A 400 28.06 8.10 66.38
N GLY A 401 29.38 8.23 66.30
CA GLY A 401 30.33 7.32 66.94
C GLY A 401 30.62 6.03 66.17
N LYS A 402 29.94 5.75 65.04
CA LYS A 402 30.21 4.58 64.19
C LYS A 402 31.04 4.95 62.96
N VAL A 403 31.83 4.00 62.49
CA VAL A 403 32.67 4.10 61.29
C VAL A 403 32.20 3.12 60.21
N TRP A 404 32.39 3.48 58.95
CA TRP A 404 31.99 2.62 57.82
C TRP A 404 33.03 1.53 57.58
N ASP A 405 32.64 0.28 57.79
CA ASP A 405 33.44 -0.89 57.43
C ASP A 405 33.26 -1.17 55.93
N LYS A 406 34.35 -1.02 55.16
CA LYS A 406 34.34 -1.25 53.70
C LYS A 406 34.18 -2.73 53.33
N HIS A 407 34.62 -3.65 54.19
CA HIS A 407 34.62 -5.08 53.92
C HIS A 407 33.22 -5.67 54.13
N GLU A 408 32.61 -5.35 55.28
CA GLU A 408 31.26 -5.81 55.62
C GLU A 408 30.15 -4.88 55.13
N LYS A 409 30.49 -3.72 54.57
CA LYS A 409 29.55 -2.73 54.02
C LYS A 409 28.47 -2.34 55.05
N THR A 410 28.89 -2.09 56.29
CA THR A 410 28.00 -1.71 57.39
C THR A 410 28.71 -0.75 58.34
N CYS A 411 27.94 0.05 59.10
CA CYS A 411 28.49 0.91 60.14
C CYS A 411 28.76 0.10 61.41
N LYS A 412 30.01 0.10 61.87
CA LYS A 412 30.44 -0.56 63.10
C LYS A 412 31.01 0.42 64.11
N CYS A 413 31.10 -0.02 65.36
CA CYS A 413 31.88 0.72 66.35
C CYS A 413 33.36 0.70 65.98
N PRO A 414 34.12 1.77 66.27
CA PRO A 414 35.57 1.83 66.13
C PRO A 414 36.25 0.66 66.85
N ASP A 415 37.43 0.29 66.37
CA ASP A 415 38.19 -0.85 66.91
C ASP A 415 38.33 -0.76 68.45
N GLY A 416 37.97 -1.86 69.10
CA GLY A 416 37.98 -2.00 70.56
C GLY A 416 36.71 -1.53 71.28
N GLN A 417 35.77 -0.86 70.60
CA GLN A 417 34.45 -0.54 71.18
C GLN A 417 33.39 -1.59 70.82
N VAL A 418 32.46 -1.81 71.74
CA VAL A 418 31.31 -2.69 71.55
C VAL A 418 30.02 -1.89 71.54
N GLU A 419 29.02 -2.34 70.78
CA GLU A 419 27.72 -1.70 70.74
C GLU A 419 26.87 -2.15 71.93
N LYS A 420 26.47 -1.20 72.78
CA LYS A 420 25.56 -1.43 73.91
C LYS A 420 24.45 -0.39 73.89
N TYR A 421 23.20 -0.82 73.79
CA TYR A 421 22.01 0.04 73.65
C TYR A 421 22.13 1.08 72.51
N GLY A 422 22.67 0.68 71.35
CA GLY A 422 22.80 1.57 70.19
C GLY A 422 23.96 2.58 70.26
N LYS A 423 24.78 2.55 71.31
CA LYS A 423 25.95 3.41 71.49
C LYS A 423 27.23 2.59 71.54
N CYS A 424 28.31 3.11 70.96
CA CYS A 424 29.62 2.50 71.04
C CYS A 424 30.28 2.84 72.38
N VAL A 425 30.59 1.80 73.17
CA VAL A 425 31.18 1.91 74.50
C VAL A 425 32.40 1.01 74.60
N CYS A 426 33.38 1.42 75.40
CA CYS A 426 34.52 0.57 75.67
C CYS A 426 34.12 -0.60 76.60
N PRO A 427 34.59 -1.83 76.33
CA PRO A 427 34.28 -3.00 77.13
C PRO A 427 34.95 -2.94 78.51
N ASP A 428 34.29 -3.59 79.49
CA ASP A 428 34.87 -4.01 80.77
C ASP A 428 35.68 -2.96 81.56
N GLY A 429 35.15 -1.73 81.61
CA GLY A 429 35.68 -0.64 82.45
C GLY A 429 36.85 0.14 81.82
N GLN A 430 37.17 -0.13 80.56
CA GLN A 430 38.09 0.68 79.78
C GLN A 430 37.47 2.05 79.45
N ASN A 431 38.31 3.07 79.28
CA ASN A 431 37.92 4.40 78.84
C ASN A 431 38.34 4.63 77.39
N TRP A 432 37.53 5.40 76.65
CA TRP A 432 37.89 5.79 75.29
C TRP A 432 38.90 6.94 75.31
N ASN A 433 40.10 6.67 74.82
CA ASN A 433 41.09 7.70 74.56
C ASN A 433 40.74 8.39 73.23
N LYS A 434 40.27 9.64 73.30
CA LYS A 434 39.89 10.43 72.10
C LYS A 434 41.08 10.75 71.18
N TRP A 435 42.30 10.84 71.72
CA TRP A 435 43.50 11.18 70.97
C TRP A 435 44.05 9.98 70.23
N GLU A 436 44.18 8.85 70.94
CA GLU A 436 44.72 7.61 70.38
C GLU A 436 43.65 6.74 69.70
N LYS A 437 42.38 7.14 69.77
CA LYS A 437 41.20 6.46 69.19
C LYS A 437 41.14 4.97 69.56
N LYS A 438 41.42 4.65 70.82
CA LYS A 438 41.40 3.27 71.34
C LYS A 438 40.85 3.21 72.76
N CYS A 439 40.33 2.04 73.14
CA CYS A 439 39.94 1.76 74.51
C CYS A 439 41.17 1.39 75.35
N GLU A 440 41.36 2.05 76.48
CA GLU A 440 42.49 1.82 77.40
C GLU A 440 42.02 1.70 78.84
N CYS A 441 42.76 0.93 79.65
CA CYS A 441 42.44 0.84 81.06
C CYS A 441 42.76 2.13 81.80
N PRO A 442 42.01 2.46 82.88
CA PRO A 442 42.36 3.55 83.79
C PRO A 442 43.83 3.49 84.24
N LYS A 443 44.43 4.67 84.49
CA LYS A 443 45.85 4.79 84.84
C LYS A 443 46.30 3.80 85.92
N GLY A 444 47.32 3.02 85.60
CA GLY A 444 47.93 2.02 86.50
C GLY A 444 47.30 0.62 86.44
N GLN A 445 46.19 0.43 85.72
CA GLN A 445 45.60 -0.88 85.47
C GLN A 445 46.06 -1.47 84.14
N VAL A 446 46.09 -2.79 84.06
CA VAL A 446 46.38 -3.56 82.85
C VAL A 446 45.15 -4.39 82.46
N PHE A 447 44.91 -4.56 81.17
CA PHE A 447 43.83 -5.40 80.69
C PHE A 447 44.27 -6.87 80.70
N LYS A 448 43.72 -7.67 81.62
CA LYS A 448 43.99 -9.12 81.71
C LYS A 448 42.67 -9.87 81.93
N HIS A 449 42.52 -11.03 81.27
CA HIS A 449 41.31 -11.87 81.36
C HIS A 449 39.99 -11.11 81.10
N GLY A 450 40.01 -10.19 80.12
CA GLY A 450 38.80 -9.46 79.72
C GLY A 450 38.37 -8.34 80.68
N LYS A 451 39.19 -7.93 81.67
CA LYS A 451 38.88 -6.82 82.59
C LYS A 451 40.12 -5.99 82.91
N CYS A 452 39.93 -4.72 83.25
CA CYS A 452 41.00 -3.90 83.79
C CYS A 452 41.31 -4.29 85.24
N VAL A 453 42.52 -4.77 85.49
CA VAL A 453 42.99 -5.23 86.81
C VAL A 453 44.27 -4.53 87.19
N CYS A 454 44.50 -4.35 88.50
CA CYS A 454 45.77 -3.83 88.97
C CYS A 454 46.86 -4.91 88.89
N PRO A 455 48.08 -4.55 88.44
CA PRO A 455 49.18 -5.50 88.34
C PRO A 455 49.71 -5.91 89.73
N ASP A 456 50.35 -7.07 89.79
CA ASP A 456 51.25 -7.48 90.88
C ASP A 456 50.66 -7.45 92.31
N GLY A 457 49.38 -7.82 92.43
CA GLY A 457 48.67 -7.93 93.71
C GLY A 457 48.23 -6.59 94.31
N GLN A 458 48.39 -5.49 93.56
CA GLN A 458 47.84 -4.19 93.94
C GLN A 458 46.31 -4.19 93.84
N VAL A 459 45.67 -3.32 94.61
CA VAL A 459 44.22 -3.07 94.61
C VAL A 459 43.93 -1.67 94.09
N TYR A 460 42.86 -1.52 93.31
CA TYR A 460 42.51 -0.21 92.77
C TYR A 460 41.80 0.63 93.83
N ASN A 461 42.43 1.74 94.21
CA ASN A 461 41.79 2.71 95.09
C ASN A 461 40.90 3.65 94.24
N LYS A 462 39.58 3.53 94.42
CA LYS A 462 38.59 4.36 93.71
C LYS A 462 38.70 5.86 94.02
N TRP A 463 39.12 6.22 95.23
CA TRP A 463 39.28 7.61 95.67
C TRP A 463 40.55 8.24 95.11
N ALA A 464 41.67 7.52 95.20
CA ALA A 464 42.96 7.98 94.69
C ALA A 464 43.13 7.75 93.16
N LYS A 465 42.17 7.06 92.51
CA LYS A 465 42.18 6.70 91.09
C LYS A 465 43.49 6.04 90.62
N LYS A 466 44.08 5.20 91.47
CA LYS A 466 45.37 4.51 91.20
C LYS A 466 45.40 3.13 91.84
N CYS A 467 46.24 2.25 91.30
CA CYS A 467 46.58 0.98 91.93
C CYS A 467 47.59 1.21 93.07
N GLU A 468 47.33 0.59 94.22
CA GLU A 468 48.20 0.66 95.39
C GLU A 468 48.21 -0.68 96.14
N CYS A 469 49.24 -0.93 96.95
CA CYS A 469 49.30 -2.17 97.71
C CYS A 469 48.23 -2.23 98.79
N PRO A 470 47.70 -3.42 99.10
CA PRO A 470 46.79 -3.63 100.21
C PRO A 470 47.33 -3.03 101.51
N LYS A 471 46.41 -2.57 102.37
CA LYS A 471 46.74 -1.85 103.60
C LYS A 471 47.78 -2.62 104.43
N GLY A 472 48.93 -1.98 104.69
CA GLY A 472 50.03 -2.54 105.47
C GLY A 472 51.13 -3.25 104.67
N GLN A 473 50.96 -3.43 103.36
CA GLN A 473 52.01 -3.90 102.44
C GLN A 473 52.70 -2.73 101.73
N VAL A 474 53.91 -2.97 101.25
CA VAL A 474 54.71 -2.03 100.46
C VAL A 474 55.07 -2.67 99.11
N PHE A 475 55.16 -1.86 98.05
CA PHE A 475 55.57 -2.35 96.74
C PHE A 475 57.10 -2.44 96.68
N LYS A 476 57.65 -3.66 96.68
CA LYS A 476 59.10 -3.90 96.53
C LYS A 476 59.30 -5.09 95.58
N TYR A 477 60.33 -5.03 94.74
CA TYR A 477 60.67 -6.10 93.79
C TYR A 477 59.52 -6.51 92.85
N GLY A 478 58.73 -5.54 92.37
CA GLY A 478 57.65 -5.78 91.42
C GLY A 478 56.43 -6.52 92.01
N LYS A 479 56.25 -6.54 93.33
CA LYS A 479 55.06 -7.12 93.99
C LYS A 479 54.78 -6.46 95.33
N CYS A 480 53.53 -6.56 95.81
CA CYS A 480 53.20 -6.13 97.16
C CYS A 480 53.70 -7.15 98.18
N VAL A 481 54.56 -6.69 99.11
CA VAL A 481 55.15 -7.51 100.17
C VAL A 481 54.97 -6.85 101.52
N CYS A 482 55.06 -7.63 102.59
CA CYS A 482 55.08 -7.05 103.93
C CYS A 482 56.34 -6.22 104.18
N PRO A 483 56.25 -5.15 105.00
CA PRO A 483 57.40 -4.37 105.45
C PRO A 483 58.47 -5.25 106.10
N ASP A 484 59.70 -4.74 106.12
CA ASP A 484 60.89 -5.52 106.50
C ASP A 484 60.74 -6.21 107.87
N GLY A 485 60.91 -7.54 107.87
CA GLY A 485 60.80 -8.39 109.06
C GLY A 485 59.39 -8.89 109.39
N GLN A 486 58.34 -8.41 108.71
CA GLN A 486 56.97 -8.92 108.87
C GLN A 486 56.63 -10.00 107.82
N VAL A 487 55.75 -10.91 108.19
CA VAL A 487 55.21 -11.99 107.36
C VAL A 487 53.70 -11.82 107.18
N TRP A 488 53.17 -12.25 106.04
CA TRP A 488 51.73 -12.22 105.78
C TRP A 488 51.05 -13.39 106.51
N LYS A 489 50.25 -13.11 107.53
CA LYS A 489 49.50 -14.09 108.31
C LYS A 489 48.08 -13.60 108.57
N HIS A 490 47.09 -14.49 108.44
CA HIS A 490 45.67 -14.20 108.68
C HIS A 490 45.16 -12.90 108.03
N GLY A 491 45.57 -12.63 106.79
CA GLY A 491 45.12 -11.46 106.02
C GLY A 491 45.75 -10.11 106.41
N LYS A 492 46.85 -10.10 107.19
CA LYS A 492 47.60 -8.89 107.57
C LYS A 492 49.10 -9.16 107.71
N CYS A 493 49.92 -8.11 107.59
CA CYS A 493 51.33 -8.20 107.90
C CYS A 493 51.54 -8.20 109.42
N GLN A 494 52.23 -9.22 109.93
CA GLN A 494 52.52 -9.40 111.35
C GLN A 494 53.96 -9.87 111.54
N CYS A 495 54.54 -9.64 112.73
CA CYS A 495 55.84 -10.20 113.03
C CYS A 495 55.79 -11.74 113.11
N PRO A 496 56.90 -12.43 112.79
CA PRO A 496 57.05 -13.85 113.04
C PRO A 496 56.73 -14.20 114.50
N ASP A 497 56.27 -15.44 114.74
CA ASP A 497 55.81 -15.85 116.06
C ASP A 497 56.92 -15.68 117.11
N GLY A 498 56.58 -15.09 118.26
CA GLY A 498 57.52 -14.79 119.33
C GLY A 498 58.25 -13.45 119.19
N GLN A 499 58.16 -12.76 118.05
CA GLN A 499 58.62 -11.37 117.92
C GLN A 499 57.48 -10.37 118.12
N TYR A 500 57.80 -9.19 118.65
CA TYR A 500 56.89 -8.05 118.70
C TYR A 500 57.33 -6.97 117.70
N TYR A 501 56.37 -6.21 117.19
CA TYR A 501 56.67 -5.09 116.31
C TYR A 501 57.07 -3.87 117.12
N ASP A 502 58.32 -3.43 116.97
CA ASP A 502 58.81 -2.22 117.62
C ASP A 502 58.50 -1.00 116.74
N ARG A 503 57.55 -0.17 117.19
CA ARG A 503 57.07 1.01 116.43
C ARG A 503 58.18 2.05 116.17
N TRP A 504 59.18 2.14 117.07
CA TRP A 504 60.28 3.09 116.95
C TRP A 504 61.32 2.66 115.91
N SER A 505 61.80 1.41 115.98
CA SER A 505 62.74 0.90 114.96
C SER A 505 62.08 0.43 113.67
N LYS A 506 60.74 0.36 113.63
CA LYS A 506 59.93 -0.15 112.51
C LYS A 506 60.34 -1.56 112.08
N LYS A 507 60.78 -2.39 113.03
CA LYS A 507 61.27 -3.76 112.81
C LYS A 507 60.69 -4.71 113.84
N CYS A 508 60.57 -5.97 113.46
CA CYS A 508 60.23 -7.04 114.39
C CYS A 508 61.45 -7.35 115.27
N LYS A 509 61.23 -7.44 116.58
CA LYS A 509 62.26 -7.70 117.59
C LYS A 509 61.82 -8.84 118.50
N CYS A 510 62.80 -9.64 118.94
CA CYS A 510 62.58 -10.58 120.02
C CYS A 510 62.46 -9.86 121.37
N PRO A 511 61.68 -10.40 122.32
CA PRO A 511 61.66 -9.95 123.72
C PRO A 511 63.07 -9.84 124.32
N LYS A 512 63.22 -9.00 125.35
CA LYS A 512 64.51 -8.79 126.02
C LYS A 512 65.08 -10.14 126.50
N GLY A 513 66.37 -10.36 126.27
CA GLY A 513 67.04 -11.62 126.61
C GLY A 513 66.90 -12.75 125.58
N LEU A 514 66.19 -12.54 124.46
CA LEU A 514 66.09 -13.49 123.35
C LEU A 514 66.64 -12.91 122.02
N ASP A 515 67.33 -13.71 121.22
CA ASP A 515 67.75 -13.42 119.84
C ASP A 515 67.03 -14.30 118.82
N TRP A 516 66.87 -13.79 117.60
CA TRP A 516 66.23 -14.53 116.52
C TRP A 516 67.21 -15.48 115.84
N ASN A 517 66.96 -16.78 115.92
CA ASN A 517 67.82 -17.80 115.30
C ASN A 517 67.45 -18.14 113.84
N GLY A 518 66.60 -17.32 113.20
CA GLY A 518 66.05 -17.58 111.86
C GLY A 518 64.66 -18.23 111.88
N LYS A 519 64.27 -18.93 112.95
CA LYS A 519 62.96 -19.59 113.08
C LYS A 519 62.15 -19.18 114.32
N LYS A 520 62.79 -18.95 115.47
CA LYS A 520 62.15 -18.55 116.74
C LYS A 520 63.06 -17.63 117.56
N CYS A 521 62.48 -16.91 118.52
CA CYS A 521 63.23 -16.19 119.53
C CYS A 521 63.76 -17.18 120.58
N GLU A 522 65.08 -17.26 120.72
CA GLU A 522 65.77 -18.16 121.64
C GLU A 522 66.69 -17.37 122.56
N SER A 523 66.99 -17.91 123.74
CA SER A 523 67.79 -17.20 124.75
C SER A 523 69.12 -16.70 124.17
N LYS A 524 69.40 -15.40 124.32
CA LYS A 524 70.71 -14.81 124.01
C LYS A 524 71.81 -15.36 124.90
N CYS A 525 71.42 -15.88 126.06
CA CYS A 525 72.29 -16.51 127.02
C CYS A 525 72.31 -18.01 126.73
N GLY A 526 73.49 -18.61 126.57
CA GLY A 526 73.59 -20.06 126.44
C GLY A 526 73.09 -20.77 127.71
N HIS A 527 73.04 -22.11 127.67
CA HIS A 527 72.41 -22.92 128.72
C HIS A 527 72.90 -22.64 130.15
N ASP A 528 74.16 -22.23 130.32
CA ASP A 528 74.81 -22.00 131.61
C ASP A 528 74.54 -20.61 132.23
N ALA A 529 73.85 -19.74 131.49
CA ALA A 529 73.53 -18.37 131.89
C ALA A 529 72.03 -18.09 131.81
N GLU A 530 71.60 -17.05 132.50
CA GLU A 530 70.23 -16.54 132.50
C GLU A 530 70.24 -15.02 132.35
N TRP A 531 69.21 -14.45 131.70
CA TRP A 531 69.11 -13.02 131.50
C TRP A 531 68.60 -12.35 132.78
N ARG A 532 69.46 -11.57 133.45
CA ARG A 532 69.14 -10.80 134.66
C ARG A 532 69.80 -9.43 134.61
N TYR A 533 69.13 -8.40 135.15
CA TYR A 533 69.66 -7.03 135.23
C TYR A 533 70.18 -6.43 133.91
N GLY A 534 69.57 -6.79 132.77
CA GLY A 534 69.94 -6.23 131.46
C GLY A 534 71.12 -6.91 130.77
N GLY A 535 71.61 -8.05 131.28
CA GLY A 535 72.67 -8.85 130.65
C GLY A 535 72.55 -10.35 130.95
N CYS A 536 73.42 -11.16 130.32
CA CYS A 536 73.54 -12.58 130.62
C CYS A 536 74.42 -12.79 131.86
N VAL A 537 73.83 -13.36 132.91
CA VAL A 537 74.49 -13.66 134.17
C VAL A 537 74.61 -15.17 134.32
N CYS A 538 75.79 -15.65 134.73
CA CYS A 538 76.01 -17.07 134.93
C CYS A 538 75.20 -17.61 136.11
N LYS A 539 74.56 -18.77 135.92
CA LYS A 539 73.79 -19.45 136.99
C LYS A 539 74.69 -19.87 138.15
N LYS A 540 75.96 -20.14 137.85
CA LYS A 540 77.02 -20.55 138.79
C LYS A 540 77.75 -19.32 139.36
N LYS A 541 77.82 -19.23 140.69
CA LYS A 541 78.36 -18.08 141.42
C LYS A 541 79.85 -17.87 141.13
N GLY A 542 80.22 -16.65 140.73
CA GLY A 542 81.61 -16.27 140.44
C GLY A 542 82.12 -16.63 139.04
N GLN A 543 81.29 -17.24 138.18
CA GLN A 543 81.62 -17.41 136.76
C GLN A 543 81.32 -16.14 135.96
N VAL A 544 82.11 -15.91 134.93
CA VAL A 544 81.96 -14.81 133.97
C VAL A 544 81.37 -15.36 132.68
N PHE A 545 80.36 -14.68 132.16
CA PHE A 545 79.73 -15.04 130.91
C PHE A 545 80.59 -14.55 129.74
N ASN A 546 80.90 -15.45 128.82
CA ASN A 546 81.54 -15.10 127.56
C ASN A 546 80.48 -14.99 126.46
N ASP A 547 80.30 -13.77 125.92
CA ASP A 547 79.27 -13.49 124.90
C ASP A 547 79.56 -14.17 123.55
N HIS A 548 80.82 -14.44 123.22
CA HIS A 548 81.19 -15.09 121.96
C HIS A 548 80.93 -16.59 121.99
N SER A 549 81.33 -17.27 123.08
CA SER A 549 81.11 -18.72 123.24
C SER A 549 79.77 -19.07 123.86
N LYS A 550 79.01 -18.07 124.34
CA LYS A 550 77.74 -18.22 125.08
C LYS A 550 77.84 -19.15 126.29
N LYS A 551 79.03 -19.28 126.87
CA LYS A 551 79.34 -20.19 128.00
C LYS A 551 79.80 -19.40 129.21
N CYS A 552 79.59 -19.99 130.38
CA CYS A 552 80.08 -19.47 131.64
C CYS A 552 81.36 -20.18 132.06
N SER A 553 82.36 -19.42 132.48
CA SER A 553 83.64 -19.97 132.92
C SER A 553 84.19 -19.14 134.06
N CYS A 554 85.01 -19.75 134.91
CA CYS A 554 85.69 -18.98 135.95
C CYS A 554 86.63 -17.93 135.32
N PRO A 555 86.80 -16.76 135.96
CA PRO A 555 87.78 -15.77 135.54
C PRO A 555 89.18 -16.40 135.39
N LYS A 556 90.02 -15.83 134.53
CA LYS A 556 91.41 -16.30 134.36
C LYS A 556 92.13 -16.36 135.74
N GLY A 557 92.74 -17.50 136.04
CA GLY A 557 93.41 -17.76 137.33
C GLY A 557 92.52 -18.35 138.43
N TYR A 558 91.26 -18.68 138.12
CA TYR A 558 90.31 -19.30 139.05
C TYR A 558 89.81 -20.63 138.46
N ARG A 559 89.64 -21.65 139.32
CA ARG A 559 88.98 -22.91 138.97
C ARG A 559 87.67 -23.07 139.72
N TRP A 560 86.73 -23.78 139.11
CA TRP A 560 85.45 -24.09 139.71
C TRP A 560 85.64 -25.09 140.85
N ASN A 561 85.11 -24.76 142.03
CA ASN A 561 85.10 -25.66 143.17
C ASN A 561 83.70 -26.26 143.32
N ASP A 562 83.56 -27.56 143.02
CA ASP A 562 82.26 -28.24 143.08
C ASP A 562 81.67 -28.35 144.49
N TRP A 563 82.52 -28.41 145.53
CA TRP A 563 82.07 -28.48 146.93
C TRP A 563 81.47 -27.17 147.42
N LYS A 564 82.12 -26.04 147.12
CA LYS A 564 81.66 -24.70 147.53
C LYS A 564 80.72 -24.03 146.52
N LYS A 565 80.55 -24.63 145.33
CA LYS A 565 79.77 -24.09 144.21
C LYS A 565 80.16 -22.65 143.83
N GLU A 566 81.47 -22.36 143.82
CA GLU A 566 82.02 -21.05 143.46
C GLU A 566 83.41 -21.15 142.80
N CYS A 567 83.83 -20.11 142.08
CA CYS A 567 85.17 -20.01 141.51
C CYS A 567 86.20 -19.60 142.57
N LYS A 568 87.21 -20.43 142.81
CA LYS A 568 88.30 -20.16 143.77
C LYS A 568 89.61 -19.89 143.03
N LYS A 569 90.37 -18.90 143.51
CA LYS A 569 91.72 -18.59 143.01
C LYS A 569 92.66 -19.73 143.39
N GLU A 570 93.44 -20.24 142.45
CA GLU A 570 94.50 -21.19 142.78
C GLU A 570 95.59 -20.44 143.58
N GLY A 571 95.81 -20.86 144.82
CA GLY A 571 96.97 -20.42 145.61
C GLY A 571 98.15 -21.29 145.23
N TYR A 572 99.24 -20.68 144.80
CA TYR A 572 100.50 -21.36 144.52
C TYR A 572 101.00 -22.02 145.81
N GLY A 573 101.09 -23.35 145.81
CA GLY A 573 101.72 -24.09 146.91
C GLY A 573 103.23 -23.93 146.85
N TYR A 574 103.83 -23.68 148.01
CA TYR A 574 105.13 -24.22 148.39
C TYR A 574 104.89 -25.21 149.52
#